data_AF-A0AB34UD12-F1
#
_entry.id   AF-A0AB34UD12-F1
#
_cell.length_a   1.000
_cell.length_b   1.000
_cell.length_c   1.000
_cell.angle_alpha   90.00
_cell.angle_beta   90.00
_cell.angle_gamma   90.00
#
_symmetry.space_group_name_H-M   'P 1'
#
loop_
_entity.id
_entity.type
_entity.pdbx_description
1 polymer ?
#
loop_
_entity_poly.entity_id
_entity_poly.type
_entity_poly.pdbx_seq_one_letter_code
_entity_poly.pdbx_strand_id
1 'polypeptide(L)'
;MKKLWKFAAVATLIAATSGCVSYNVSQPSAPLEGTVKTDLKADVKVGGTISGESSTNVLFNFLSFGGDNEFADGVTYGGASGGGGLGLALPDPVSTTKAAAAFKAVKSSGADLIVAPRYEVSIKDYFIFKKVDVKVTGSKGNINSIR
;
A
#
# COMPACT_ATOMS: atom_id res chain seq x y z
N MET A 1 -21.72 -43.96 -32.65
CA MET A 1 -21.37 -42.62 -32.10
C MET A 1 -22.26 -42.15 -30.92
N LYS A 2 -23.57 -42.40 -30.90
CA LYS A 2 -24.49 -41.90 -29.83
C LYS A 2 -24.31 -42.54 -28.44
N LYS A 3 -23.71 -43.74 -28.33
CA LYS A 3 -23.53 -44.45 -27.04
C LYS A 3 -22.33 -43.91 -26.25
N LEU A 4 -21.25 -43.56 -26.94
CA LEU A 4 -20.03 -42.98 -26.35
C LEU A 4 -20.28 -41.59 -25.75
N TRP A 5 -21.11 -40.76 -26.38
CA TRP A 5 -21.50 -39.46 -25.82
C TRP A 5 -22.31 -39.56 -24.53
N LYS A 6 -23.12 -40.60 -24.36
CA LYS A 6 -23.86 -40.83 -23.11
C LYS A 6 -22.91 -41.20 -21.97
N PHE A 7 -21.89 -42.03 -22.24
CA PHE A 7 -20.86 -42.35 -21.25
C PHE A 7 -19.99 -41.14 -20.89
N ALA A 8 -19.65 -40.30 -21.88
CA ALA A 8 -18.91 -39.07 -21.64
C ALA A 8 -19.69 -38.09 -20.74
N ALA A 9 -21.01 -37.95 -20.96
CA ALA A 9 -21.87 -37.09 -20.15
C ALA A 9 -22.01 -37.58 -18.69
N VAL A 10 -22.07 -38.91 -18.48
CA VAL A 10 -22.13 -39.47 -17.12
C VAL A 10 -20.79 -39.33 -16.40
N ALA A 11 -19.67 -39.53 -17.10
CA ALA A 11 -18.32 -39.36 -16.52
C ALA A 11 -18.05 -37.91 -16.09
N THR A 12 -18.52 -36.92 -16.86
CA THR A 12 -18.40 -35.50 -16.48
C THR A 12 -19.26 -35.14 -15.27
N LEU A 13 -20.43 -35.77 -15.10
CA LEU A 13 -21.30 -35.55 -13.94
C LEU A 13 -20.66 -36.06 -12.63
N ILE A 14 -19.97 -37.20 -12.68
CA ILE A 14 -19.31 -37.81 -11.52
C ILE A 14 -18.05 -37.01 -11.14
N ALA A 15 -17.30 -36.53 -12.14
CA ALA A 15 -16.13 -35.67 -11.91
C ALA A 15 -16.51 -34.31 -11.30
N ALA A 16 -17.65 -33.72 -11.70
CA ALA A 16 -18.12 -32.44 -11.18
C ALA A 16 -18.61 -32.51 -9.72
N THR A 17 -19.03 -33.68 -9.25
CA THR A 17 -19.53 -33.88 -7.87
C THR A 17 -18.46 -34.40 -6.92
N SER A 18 -17.33 -34.89 -7.44
CA SER A 18 -16.16 -35.33 -6.66
C SER A 18 -15.20 -34.16 -6.41
N GLY A 19 -15.70 -33.10 -5.80
CA GLY A 19 -14.88 -32.00 -5.31
C GLY A 19 -14.42 -32.28 -3.89
N CYS A 20 -13.11 -32.16 -3.62
CA CYS A 20 -12.60 -32.13 -2.26
C CYS A 20 -13.21 -30.93 -1.53
N VAL A 21 -14.15 -31.18 -0.61
CA VAL A 21 -14.63 -30.15 0.31
C VAL A 21 -13.49 -29.82 1.26
N SER A 22 -12.84 -28.67 1.04
CA SER A 22 -11.90 -28.13 2.01
C SER A 22 -12.71 -27.61 3.19
N TYR A 23 -12.69 -28.35 4.31
CA TYR A 23 -13.21 -27.85 5.57
C TYR A 23 -12.26 -26.78 6.08
N ASN A 24 -12.64 -25.52 5.91
CA ASN A 24 -12.00 -24.42 6.62
C ASN A 24 -12.47 -24.50 8.08
N VAL A 25 -11.72 -25.23 8.90
CA VAL A 25 -11.90 -25.17 10.35
C VAL A 25 -11.46 -23.79 10.79
N SER A 26 -12.42 -22.97 11.21
CA SER A 26 -12.12 -21.72 11.91
C SER A 26 -11.51 -22.08 13.25
N GLN A 27 -10.22 -22.41 13.28
CA GLN A 27 -9.46 -22.29 14.51
C GLN A 27 -9.54 -20.81 14.89
N PRO A 28 -10.09 -20.46 16.06
CA PRO A 28 -9.91 -19.12 16.58
C PRO A 28 -8.42 -18.99 16.92
N SER A 29 -7.59 -18.66 15.92
CA SER A 29 -6.42 -17.87 16.22
C SER A 29 -7.00 -16.54 16.68
N ALA A 30 -7.04 -16.35 17.99
CA ALA A 30 -6.96 -15.01 18.52
C ALA A 30 -5.47 -14.67 18.45
N PRO A 31 -4.94 -14.10 17.34
CA PRO A 31 -3.64 -13.50 17.41
C PRO A 31 -3.70 -12.53 18.58
N LEU A 32 -2.78 -12.70 19.54
CA LEU A 32 -2.58 -11.69 20.55
C LEU A 32 -2.05 -10.45 19.81
N GLU A 33 -2.96 -9.59 19.33
CA GLU A 33 -2.65 -8.22 18.90
C GLU A 33 -2.35 -7.41 20.16
N GLY A 34 -1.29 -7.79 20.85
CA GLY A 34 -0.74 -7.01 21.94
C GLY A 34 -0.01 -5.83 21.34
N THR A 35 -0.66 -4.66 21.28
CA THR A 35 0.07 -3.41 21.11
C THR A 35 0.90 -3.18 22.37
N VAL A 36 2.17 -3.61 22.34
CA VAL A 36 3.13 -3.32 23.39
C VAL A 36 3.48 -1.84 23.28
N LYS A 37 2.83 -1.01 24.11
CA LYS A 37 3.21 0.41 24.25
C LYS A 37 4.46 0.46 25.12
N THR A 38 5.60 0.73 24.50
CA THR A 38 6.85 1.04 25.20
C THR A 38 7.05 2.55 25.19
N ASP A 39 7.29 3.16 26.35
CA ASP A 39 7.64 4.59 26.48
C ASP A 39 9.12 4.81 26.13
N LEU A 40 9.51 4.44 24.91
CA LEU A 40 10.86 4.64 24.41
C LEU A 40 11.07 6.11 24.08
N LYS A 41 12.03 6.74 24.74
CA LYS A 41 12.49 8.09 24.44
C LYS A 41 13.61 8.01 23.42
N ALA A 42 13.32 8.45 22.20
CA ALA A 42 14.33 8.61 21.16
C ALA A 42 14.94 10.01 21.24
N ASP A 43 16.27 10.07 21.36
CA ASP A 43 17.04 11.30 21.13
C ASP A 43 17.21 11.48 19.63
N VAL A 44 16.46 12.42 19.05
CA VAL A 44 16.49 12.71 17.62
C VAL A 44 17.33 13.95 17.36
N LYS A 45 18.48 13.78 16.72
CA LYS A 45 19.29 14.87 16.21
C LYS A 45 18.63 15.43 14.95
N VAL A 46 18.18 16.67 15.04
CA VAL A 46 17.63 17.41 13.91
C VAL A 46 18.78 18.01 13.09
N GLY A 47 18.87 17.61 11.82
CA GLY A 47 19.84 18.10 10.84
C GLY A 47 19.21 19.05 9.82
N GLY A 48 19.89 19.19 8.68
CA GLY A 48 19.46 20.05 7.57
C GLY A 48 18.15 19.60 6.90
N THR A 49 17.64 20.44 6.02
CA THR A 49 16.40 20.17 5.25
C THR A 49 16.59 19.01 4.28
N ILE A 50 15.59 18.14 4.21
CA ILE A 50 15.49 17.00 3.30
C ILE A 50 14.23 17.12 2.45
N SER A 51 14.29 16.59 1.23
CA SER A 51 13.16 16.61 0.32
C SER A 51 13.12 15.38 -0.57
N GLY A 52 11.92 14.95 -0.94
CA GLY A 52 11.69 13.87 -1.89
C GLY A 52 10.45 14.13 -2.72
N GLU A 53 10.49 13.71 -3.98
CA GLU A 53 9.42 13.94 -4.96
C GLU A 53 9.05 12.62 -5.62
N SER A 54 7.75 12.41 -5.81
CA SER A 54 7.18 11.27 -6.50
C SER A 54 5.96 11.71 -7.31
N SER A 55 5.70 11.04 -8.42
CA SER A 55 4.53 11.29 -9.24
C SER A 55 3.93 9.98 -9.70
N THR A 56 2.61 9.89 -9.75
CA THR A 56 1.90 8.78 -10.39
C THR A 56 0.82 9.30 -11.33
N ASN A 57 0.47 8.49 -12.32
CA ASN A 57 -0.62 8.77 -13.24
C ASN A 57 -1.76 7.81 -12.97
N VAL A 58 -2.99 8.30 -13.04
CA VAL A 58 -4.20 7.54 -12.78
C VAL A 58 -5.10 7.67 -13.99
N LEU A 59 -5.32 6.57 -14.69
CA LEU A 59 -6.29 6.46 -15.77
C LEU A 59 -7.64 6.02 -15.21
N PHE A 60 -8.71 6.58 -15.78
CA PHE A 60 -10.09 6.19 -15.47
C PHE A 60 -10.43 6.22 -13.96
N ASN A 61 -9.69 6.97 -13.15
CA ASN A 61 -9.86 7.04 -11.70
C ASN A 61 -9.65 5.71 -10.93
N PHE A 62 -9.14 4.65 -11.57
CA PHE A 62 -8.84 3.36 -10.91
C PHE A 62 -7.56 2.65 -11.37
N LEU A 63 -7.00 3.02 -12.53
CA LEU A 63 -5.77 2.43 -13.09
C LEU A 63 -4.58 3.34 -12.81
N SER A 64 -3.85 3.07 -11.73
CA SER A 64 -2.61 3.79 -11.42
C SER A 64 -1.42 3.20 -12.19
N PHE A 65 -0.63 4.02 -12.88
CA PHE A 65 0.52 3.60 -13.68
C PHE A 65 1.62 4.67 -13.72
N GLY A 66 2.86 4.25 -13.97
CA GLY A 66 4.01 5.15 -14.07
C GLY A 66 4.39 5.83 -12.75
N GLY A 67 4.09 5.19 -11.62
CA GLY A 67 4.60 5.57 -10.30
C GLY A 67 5.97 4.96 -10.00
N ASP A 68 6.50 5.30 -8.83
CA ASP A 68 7.70 4.64 -8.30
C ASP A 68 7.45 3.16 -8.00
N ASN A 69 8.53 2.36 -7.89
CA ASN A 69 8.47 0.94 -7.50
C ASN A 69 8.99 0.69 -6.08
N GLU A 70 9.54 1.72 -5.43
CA GLU A 70 10.06 1.66 -4.06
C GLU A 70 9.28 2.64 -3.19
N PHE A 71 8.82 2.17 -2.03
CA PHE A 71 7.94 2.92 -1.13
C PHE A 71 8.28 2.60 0.32
N ALA A 72 7.94 3.51 1.23
CA ALA A 72 7.99 3.22 2.66
C ALA A 72 6.83 2.29 3.03
N ASP A 73 7.15 1.04 3.37
CA ASP A 73 6.17 0.04 3.79
C ASP A 73 5.60 0.36 5.18
N GLY A 74 4.32 0.06 5.40
CA GLY A 74 3.62 0.32 6.66
C GLY A 74 3.30 1.79 6.95
N VAL A 75 3.57 2.72 6.02
CA VAL A 75 3.34 4.15 6.26
C VAL A 75 2.16 4.69 5.45
N THR A 76 0.99 4.76 6.08
CA THR A 76 -0.21 5.34 5.48
C THR A 76 -0.29 6.83 5.79
N TYR A 77 0.08 7.69 4.84
CA TYR A 77 0.05 9.14 5.02
C TYR A 77 -1.30 9.75 4.62
N GLY A 78 -2.17 9.92 5.61
CA GLY A 78 -3.53 10.44 5.45
C GLY A 78 -4.54 9.30 5.51
N GLY A 79 -5.57 9.49 6.34
CA GLY A 79 -6.55 8.46 6.69
C GLY A 79 -7.11 7.75 5.46
N ALA A 80 -7.43 6.47 5.67
CA ALA A 80 -7.99 5.55 4.70
C ALA A 80 -9.04 6.23 3.82
N SER A 81 -8.59 6.80 2.71
CA SER A 81 -9.45 7.09 1.58
C SER A 81 -9.50 5.76 0.85
N GLY A 82 -10.31 4.85 1.40
CA GLY A 82 -10.54 3.52 0.86
C GLY A 82 -10.79 3.66 -0.63
N GLY A 83 -9.89 3.07 -1.42
CA GLY A 83 -9.94 3.14 -2.86
C GLY A 83 -11.30 2.68 -3.37
N GLY A 84 -11.93 3.50 -4.20
CA GLY A 84 -13.14 3.17 -4.94
C GLY A 84 -14.40 3.02 -4.07
N GLY A 85 -15.47 3.73 -4.43
CA GLY A 85 -16.81 3.57 -3.84
C GLY A 85 -17.48 2.19 -4.07
N LEU A 86 -16.69 1.12 -4.23
CA LEU A 86 -17.10 -0.24 -4.55
C LEU A 86 -16.53 -1.30 -3.57
N GLY A 87 -15.83 -0.90 -2.51
CA GLY A 87 -15.34 -1.86 -1.49
C GLY A 87 -14.26 -2.84 -1.99
N LEU A 88 -13.71 -2.64 -3.19
CA LEU A 88 -12.47 -3.29 -3.60
C LEU A 88 -11.30 -2.60 -2.88
N ALA A 89 -10.37 -3.37 -2.33
CA ALA A 89 -9.10 -2.89 -1.81
C ALA A 89 -8.17 -2.40 -2.95
N LEU A 90 -8.61 -1.37 -3.68
CA LEU A 90 -7.78 -0.73 -4.68
C LEU A 90 -6.77 0.17 -3.96
N PRO A 91 -5.47 0.04 -4.27
CA PRO A 91 -4.44 0.87 -3.66
C PRO A 91 -4.70 2.34 -3.99
N ASP A 92 -4.77 3.19 -2.96
CA ASP A 92 -4.96 4.62 -3.14
C ASP A 92 -3.69 5.25 -3.77
N PRO A 93 -3.78 5.83 -4.98
CA PRO A 93 -2.61 6.38 -5.67
C PRO A 93 -1.95 7.53 -4.91
N VAL A 94 -2.70 8.27 -4.10
CA VAL A 94 -2.16 9.42 -3.36
C VAL A 94 -1.29 8.95 -2.21
N SER A 95 -1.77 8.00 -1.40
CA SER A 95 -1.03 7.42 -0.28
C SER A 95 0.25 6.71 -0.73
N THR A 96 0.18 5.94 -1.82
CA THR A 96 1.36 5.26 -2.41
C THR A 96 2.40 6.25 -2.93
N THR A 97 1.97 7.32 -3.60
CA THR A 97 2.88 8.39 -4.08
C THR A 97 3.50 9.18 -2.93
N LYS A 98 2.75 9.44 -1.85
CA LYS A 98 3.30 10.04 -0.61
C LYS A 98 4.34 9.14 0.05
N ALA A 99 4.09 7.83 0.13
CA ALA A 99 5.03 6.86 0.68
C ALA A 99 6.32 6.78 -0.16
N ALA A 100 6.22 6.83 -1.49
CA ALA A 100 7.37 6.91 -2.40
C ALA A 100 8.19 8.20 -2.21
N ALA A 101 7.52 9.36 -2.15
CA ALA A 101 8.19 10.63 -1.95
C ALA A 101 8.92 10.70 -0.60
N ALA A 102 8.29 10.19 0.47
CA ALA A 102 8.91 10.09 1.79
C ALA A 102 10.11 9.12 1.79
N PHE A 103 9.97 7.95 1.15
CA PHE A 103 11.06 6.99 1.00
C PHE A 103 12.28 7.61 0.31
N LYS A 104 12.06 8.33 -0.81
CA LYS A 104 13.12 9.03 -1.51
C LYS A 104 13.78 10.11 -0.65
N ALA A 105 13.00 10.89 0.11
CA ALA A 105 13.53 11.92 1.00
C ALA A 105 14.47 11.32 2.06
N VAL A 106 14.07 10.21 2.67
CA VAL A 106 14.84 9.51 3.72
C VAL A 106 16.07 8.80 3.15
N LYS A 107 15.89 8.01 2.08
CA LYS A 107 16.95 7.22 1.43
C LYS A 107 18.06 8.10 0.84
N SER A 108 17.70 9.18 0.14
CA SER A 108 18.69 10.10 -0.44
C SER A 108 19.47 10.89 0.62
N SER A 109 18.83 11.19 1.75
CA SER A 109 19.42 12.01 2.80
C SER A 109 20.14 11.20 3.87
N GLY A 110 20.04 9.87 3.86
CA GLY A 110 20.54 8.99 4.92
C GLY A 110 19.98 9.39 6.30
N ALA A 111 18.70 9.71 6.35
CA ALA A 111 17.98 10.02 7.58
C ALA A 111 17.33 8.74 8.14
N ASP A 112 17.01 8.72 9.43
CA ASP A 112 16.20 7.64 10.02
C ASP A 112 14.71 7.98 9.97
N LEU A 113 14.40 9.28 10.11
CA LEU A 113 13.04 9.80 10.06
C LEU A 113 13.01 11.24 9.52
N ILE A 114 11.83 11.68 9.10
CA ILE A 114 11.58 13.07 8.69
C ILE A 114 10.98 13.82 9.88
N VAL A 115 11.67 14.85 10.37
CA VAL A 115 11.17 15.74 11.42
C VAL A 115 10.31 16.82 10.79
N ALA A 116 9.11 17.03 11.32
CA ALA A 116 8.13 18.01 10.84
C ALA A 116 7.87 17.95 9.31
N PRO A 117 7.45 16.78 8.76
CA PRO A 117 7.23 16.65 7.34
C PRO A 117 6.07 17.54 6.86
N ARG A 118 6.26 18.17 5.71
CA ARG A 118 5.27 18.93 4.95
C ARG A 118 5.05 18.24 3.61
N TYR A 119 3.80 17.85 3.38
CA TYR A 119 3.39 17.18 2.14
C TYR A 119 2.67 18.20 1.26
N GLU A 120 3.23 18.45 0.09
CA GLU A 120 2.60 19.20 -0.99
C GLU A 120 2.07 18.20 -2.01
N VAL A 121 0.75 18.13 -2.16
CA VAL A 121 0.08 17.23 -3.10
C VAL A 121 -0.58 18.08 -4.18
N SER A 122 -0.12 17.95 -5.41
CA SER A 122 -0.71 18.60 -6.59
C SER A 122 -1.43 17.55 -7.43
N ILE A 123 -2.75 17.70 -7.53
CA ILE A 123 -3.60 16.81 -8.32
C ILE A 123 -4.04 17.59 -9.56
N LYS A 124 -3.63 17.13 -10.74
CA LYS A 124 -4.09 17.66 -12.02
C LYS A 124 -5.09 16.68 -12.60
N ASP A 125 -6.36 17.07 -12.62
CA ASP A 125 -7.45 16.23 -13.11
C ASP A 125 -7.85 16.64 -14.54
N TYR A 126 -7.74 15.71 -15.48
CA TYR A 126 -8.11 15.84 -16.89
C TYR A 126 -9.27 14.91 -17.24
N PHE A 127 -10.15 14.60 -16.28
CA PHE A 127 -11.36 13.77 -16.39
C PHE A 127 -11.09 12.27 -16.62
N ILE A 128 -10.38 11.92 -17.70
CA ILE A 128 -9.99 10.53 -18.02
C ILE A 128 -8.62 10.19 -17.42
N PHE A 129 -7.79 11.22 -17.25
CA PHE A 129 -6.43 11.11 -16.80
C PHE A 129 -6.21 12.04 -15.61
N LYS A 130 -5.59 11.54 -14.55
CA LYS A 130 -5.25 12.31 -13.37
C LYS A 130 -3.78 12.13 -13.08
N LYS A 131 -3.07 13.23 -12.88
CA LYS A 131 -1.67 13.20 -12.46
C LYS A 131 -1.58 13.66 -11.01
N VAL A 132 -0.94 12.84 -10.17
CA VAL A 132 -0.71 13.14 -8.76
C VAL A 132 0.79 13.36 -8.59
N ASP A 133 1.17 14.59 -8.33
CA ASP A 133 2.53 14.99 -7.99
C ASP A 133 2.60 15.21 -6.47
N VAL A 134 3.54 14.55 -5.79
CA VAL A 134 3.76 14.72 -4.34
C VAL A 134 5.19 15.13 -4.08
N LYS A 135 5.33 16.20 -3.31
CA LYS A 135 6.60 16.66 -2.74
C LYS A 135 6.54 16.59 -1.23
N VAL A 136 7.57 16.02 -0.63
CA VAL A 136 7.76 15.97 0.81
C VAL A 136 8.97 16.81 1.15
N THR A 137 8.82 17.73 2.10
CA THR A 137 9.92 18.49 2.68
C THR A 137 9.91 18.35 4.20
N GLY A 138 11.05 18.43 4.85
CA GLY A 138 11.16 18.37 6.30
C GLY A 138 12.61 18.47 6.75
N SER A 139 12.87 18.25 8.02
CA SER A 139 14.25 18.22 8.53
C SER A 139 14.73 16.78 8.70
N LYS A 140 16.02 16.55 8.44
CA LYS A 140 16.66 15.26 8.70
C LYS A 140 16.57 14.91 10.19
N GLY A 141 15.97 13.78 10.53
CA GLY A 141 16.05 13.20 11.87
C GLY A 141 17.01 12.02 11.88
N ASN A 142 17.95 12.01 12.81
CA ASN A 142 18.84 10.88 13.04
C ASN A 142 18.74 10.45 14.51
N ILE A 143 18.54 9.15 14.76
CA ILE A 143 18.33 8.63 16.11
C ILE A 143 19.71 8.32 16.72
N ASN A 144 20.10 9.08 17.73
CA ASN A 144 21.36 8.84 18.44
C ASN A 144 21.25 7.71 19.48
N SER A 145 20.11 7.66 20.17
CA SER A 145 19.86 6.73 21.27
C SER A 145 18.37 6.52 21.48
N ILE A 146 17.99 5.32 21.89
CA ILE A 146 16.64 4.94 22.29
C ILE A 146 16.76 4.42 23.72
N ARG A 147 16.00 5.01 24.66
CA ARG A 147 16.03 4.64 26.08
C ARG A 147 14.63 4.40 26.63
#